data_AF-A0A0T2QIH0-F1
#
_entry.id   AF-A0A0T2QIH0-F1
#
_cell.length_a   1.000
_cell.length_b   1.000
_cell.length_c   1.000
_cell.angle_alpha   90.00
_cell.angle_beta   90.00
_cell.angle_gamma   90.00
#
_symmetry.space_group_name_H-M   'P 1'
#
loop_
_entity.id
_entity.type
_entity.pdbx_description
1 polymer ?
#
loop_
_entity_poly.entity_id
_entity_poly.type
_entity_poly.pdbx_seq_one_letter_code
_entity_poly.pdbx_strand_id
1 'polypeptide(L)'
;MSTGGFAATVSIHQRLFQLLLRATYNAGLATPQLVMSNPGASARIFFALPQVRIGGFPDAGGMFFDLEGWGPFTLGPLARKVKMRMTMRALAMVEVVAGELSVNVDIATLEFTNLSIDPYSGGLFSQPELDLLASDPFRAALLQAMRGLFVTINAVLKPFSLEFIGSLAAEPSLTARAAYAPETLLVGLDVDNDEISTSGTGPLTDETRGHEIGIWVSPRALPSAFGLIRTKIEDGVAEQGAVLEALSIVPYDGYIEIIGRASKSGGSVNFSVKARPRLKRPDTVDEWHEQYGEHFVVRYPGAEEIWFEMDDIQVDITRPWWAVGAEILASMLSFGLGAAVMEAYVSMIRGNIESGIEDGETPDSQLERYMSRRNREFTLIGVTRPKMQLRVEELESHAEGLYTGIRIRPDMWWGAELGGTYSISAEEAAAAAPRFVLKLPVDVLMSDPELRVAWTVRRRDTNEIILQRDVLAAGSLSIGVDGSMVDFLAIDALLVDVRLYRTLGAEIDNIYSGTVTMPVTDYVDRSHPFVRWSHQTVVPIVRVEPGGSQTSITEVAVGRNSAIHRTAIPGRCRMLRNYSLDRVLPRNGPPFELEYLDSLPFPIEDIAQHRSGLCDYCFFGGPTKTDPLI
;
A
#
# COMPACT_ATOMS: atom_id res chain seq x y z
N MET A 1 11.26 -29.30 15.70
CA MET A 1 10.20 -28.30 15.97
C MET A 1 8.91 -29.05 16.26
N SER A 2 8.10 -28.57 17.20
CA SER A 2 6.97 -29.33 17.71
C SER A 2 5.78 -28.39 17.73
N THR A 3 4.70 -28.75 17.03
CA THR A 3 3.42 -28.03 17.17
C THR A 3 2.82 -28.17 18.56
N GLY A 4 3.52 -28.75 19.54
CA GLY A 4 3.01 -28.91 20.90
C GLY A 4 1.76 -29.79 21.01
N GLY A 5 1.45 -30.56 19.96
CA GLY A 5 0.22 -31.35 19.86
C GLY A 5 -0.95 -30.62 19.20
N PHE A 6 -0.78 -29.37 18.76
CA PHE A 6 -1.77 -28.62 17.99
C PHE A 6 -1.88 -29.10 16.53
N ALA A 7 -3.04 -28.88 15.91
CA ALA A 7 -3.28 -29.10 14.49
C ALA A 7 -2.49 -28.09 13.64
N ALA A 8 -2.48 -26.83 14.05
CA ALA A 8 -1.65 -25.79 13.47
C ALA A 8 -1.20 -24.78 14.53
N THR A 9 -0.16 -24.02 14.23
CA THR A 9 0.29 -22.91 15.07
C THR A 9 0.52 -21.67 14.21
N VAL A 10 0.13 -20.51 14.71
CA VAL A 10 0.32 -19.21 14.06
C VAL A 10 1.09 -18.32 15.03
N SER A 11 2.23 -17.80 14.58
CA SER A 11 3.07 -16.85 15.29
C SER A 11 2.91 -15.48 14.64
N ILE A 12 2.49 -14.48 15.41
CA ILE A 12 2.25 -13.12 14.94
C ILE A 12 3.22 -12.18 15.63
N HIS A 13 4.12 -11.59 14.86
CA HIS A 13 5.13 -10.68 15.37
C HIS A 13 4.51 -9.34 15.81
N GLN A 14 5.01 -8.72 16.88
CA GLN A 14 4.54 -7.43 17.41
C GLN A 14 4.57 -6.32 16.36
N ARG A 15 5.51 -6.42 15.41
CA ARG A 15 5.64 -5.49 14.28
C ARG A 15 4.35 -5.45 13.46
N LEU A 16 3.65 -6.57 13.27
CA LEU A 16 2.39 -6.57 12.54
C LEU A 16 1.34 -5.71 13.26
N PHE A 17 1.17 -5.90 14.57
CA PHE A 17 0.24 -5.09 15.37
C PHE A 17 0.59 -3.60 15.30
N GLN A 18 1.88 -3.27 15.37
CA GLN A 18 2.35 -1.90 15.22
C GLN A 18 2.01 -1.31 13.83
N LEU A 19 2.19 -2.10 12.76
CA LEU A 19 1.88 -1.70 11.39
C LEU A 19 0.37 -1.50 11.18
N LEU A 20 -0.46 -2.42 11.67
CA LEU A 20 -1.92 -2.32 11.58
C LEU A 20 -2.44 -1.11 12.36
N LEU A 21 -1.92 -0.89 13.57
CA LEU A 21 -2.25 0.28 14.36
C LEU A 21 -1.88 1.58 13.65
N ARG A 22 -0.69 1.64 13.03
CA ARG A 22 -0.27 2.79 12.19
C ARG A 22 -1.25 3.04 11.05
N ALA A 23 -1.61 2.00 10.31
CA ALA A 23 -2.53 2.11 9.19
C ALA A 23 -3.91 2.61 9.67
N THR A 24 -4.44 2.05 10.76
CA THR A 24 -5.72 2.45 11.36
C THR A 24 -5.75 3.91 11.81
N TYR A 25 -4.67 4.40 12.44
CA TYR A 25 -4.56 5.80 12.87
C TYR A 25 -4.45 6.76 11.68
N ASN A 26 -3.62 6.44 10.68
CA ASN A 26 -3.44 7.27 9.50
C ASN A 26 -4.71 7.34 8.65
N ALA A 27 -5.47 6.26 8.62
CA ALA A 27 -6.73 6.20 7.89
C ALA A 27 -7.90 6.83 8.66
N GLY A 28 -7.68 7.33 9.88
CA GLY A 28 -8.68 8.01 10.70
C GLY A 28 -9.73 7.08 11.31
N LEU A 29 -9.48 5.76 11.31
CA LEU A 29 -10.39 4.75 11.84
C LEU A 29 -10.31 4.61 13.37
N ALA A 30 -9.13 4.88 13.96
CA ALA A 30 -9.00 5.05 15.40
C ALA A 30 -8.94 6.54 15.74
N THR A 31 -9.78 6.97 16.69
CA THR A 31 -9.76 8.35 17.17
C THR A 31 -8.56 8.54 18.10
N PRO A 32 -7.59 9.42 17.79
CA PRO A 32 -6.43 9.65 18.64
C PRO A 32 -6.78 10.56 19.83
N GLN A 33 -8.04 10.66 20.23
CA GLN A 33 -8.49 11.59 21.27
C GLN A 33 -9.25 10.85 22.36
N LEU A 34 -8.80 11.07 23.59
CA LEU A 34 -9.50 10.68 24.79
C LEU A 34 -10.28 11.86 25.32
N VAL A 35 -11.59 11.71 25.44
CA VAL A 35 -12.46 12.67 26.12
C VAL A 35 -12.96 12.03 27.41
N MET A 36 -12.66 12.67 28.54
CA MET A 36 -13.04 12.21 29.87
C MET A 36 -13.74 13.34 30.62
N SER A 37 -14.80 12.99 31.34
CA SER A 37 -15.48 13.89 32.27
C SER A 37 -15.88 13.11 33.52
N ASN A 38 -15.37 13.52 34.67
CA ASN A 38 -15.61 12.96 36.00
C ASN A 38 -15.82 14.13 36.98
N PRO A 39 -16.57 14.00 38.10
CA PRO A 39 -16.65 15.08 39.08
C PRO A 39 -15.24 15.52 39.55
N GLY A 40 -14.90 16.78 39.30
CA GLY A 40 -13.60 17.34 39.64
C GLY A 40 -12.47 17.11 38.61
N ALA A 41 -12.70 16.39 37.51
CA ALA A 41 -11.70 16.20 36.46
C ALA A 41 -12.32 16.13 35.06
N SER A 42 -11.77 16.88 34.10
CA SER A 42 -12.10 16.70 32.68
C SER A 42 -10.86 16.77 31.82
N ALA A 43 -10.82 16.01 30.74
CA ALA A 43 -9.66 15.94 29.87
C ALA A 43 -10.07 15.80 28.42
N ARG A 44 -9.29 16.42 27.53
CA ARG A 44 -9.25 16.12 26.11
C ARG A 44 -7.80 15.90 25.72
N ILE A 45 -7.36 14.66 25.73
CA ILE A 45 -5.97 14.28 25.48
C ILE A 45 -5.88 13.73 24.06
N PHE A 46 -5.00 14.32 23.24
CA PHE A 46 -4.57 13.73 21.99
C PHE A 46 -3.48 12.69 22.30
N PHE A 47 -3.60 11.47 21.79
CA PHE A 47 -2.59 10.43 21.86
C PHE A 47 -1.80 10.40 20.56
N ALA A 48 -0.46 10.39 20.70
CA ALA A 48 0.43 9.95 19.65
C ALA A 48 0.12 8.49 19.29
N LEU A 49 0.70 8.03 18.18
CA LEU A 49 0.62 6.63 17.81
C LEU A 49 1.12 5.74 18.96
N PRO A 50 0.30 4.80 19.47
CA PRO A 50 0.72 3.89 20.52
C PRO A 50 1.85 2.96 20.06
N GLN A 51 2.72 2.57 21.00
CA GLN A 51 3.67 1.48 20.78
C GLN A 51 3.09 0.18 21.35
N VAL A 52 3.08 -0.87 20.54
CA VAL A 52 2.64 -2.21 20.94
C VAL A 52 3.85 -3.07 21.26
N ARG A 53 3.85 -3.70 22.43
CA ARG A 53 4.83 -4.71 22.82
C ARG A 53 4.13 -6.01 23.19
N ILE A 54 4.71 -7.13 22.79
CA ILE A 54 4.20 -8.45 23.13
C ILE A 54 5.24 -9.20 23.95
N GLY A 55 4.81 -9.81 25.06
CA GLY A 55 5.68 -10.60 25.91
C GLY A 55 6.65 -9.78 26.78
N GLY A 56 6.99 -10.34 27.95
CA GLY A 56 8.14 -9.95 28.78
C GLY A 56 7.91 -8.87 29.86
N PHE A 57 7.77 -9.30 31.12
CA PHE A 57 8.66 -9.04 32.29
C PHE A 57 7.98 -9.50 33.60
N PRO A 58 8.70 -10.19 34.51
CA PRO A 58 9.05 -11.61 34.40
C PRO A 58 7.85 -12.59 34.47
N ASP A 59 6.65 -12.18 34.89
CA ASP A 59 5.61 -13.15 35.33
C ASP A 59 4.24 -13.01 34.65
N ALA A 60 4.06 -12.07 33.72
CA ALA A 60 2.73 -11.79 33.18
C ALA A 60 2.74 -11.67 31.64
N GLY A 61 2.33 -12.74 30.95
CA GLY A 61 2.04 -12.68 29.51
C GLY A 61 0.94 -11.65 29.20
N GLY A 62 0.99 -11.05 28.02
CA GLY A 62 0.02 -10.04 27.59
C GLY A 62 0.52 -9.17 26.43
N MET A 63 -0.40 -8.35 25.94
CA MET A 63 -0.14 -7.23 25.04
C MET A 63 0.00 -5.95 25.87
N PHE A 64 1.06 -5.19 25.62
CA PHE A 64 1.33 -3.92 26.27
C PHE A 64 1.20 -2.79 25.27
N PHE A 65 0.53 -1.71 25.68
CA PHE A 65 0.32 -0.51 24.89
C PHE A 65 0.91 0.67 25.62
N ASP A 66 2.05 1.16 25.13
CA ASP A 66 2.64 2.39 25.62
C ASP A 66 2.01 3.56 24.87
N LEU A 67 1.30 4.39 25.63
CA LEU A 67 0.54 5.51 25.14
C LEU A 67 1.15 6.80 25.67
N GLU A 68 1.43 7.71 24.75
CA GLU A 68 1.88 9.06 25.06
C GLU A 68 0.90 10.05 24.47
N GLY A 69 0.39 10.96 25.29
CA GLY A 69 -0.57 11.95 24.85
C GLY A 69 -0.40 13.29 25.52
N TRP A 70 -1.04 14.30 24.95
CA TRP A 70 -1.03 15.66 25.46
C TRP A 70 -2.33 16.38 25.14
N GLY A 71 -2.68 17.35 25.99
CA GLY A 71 -3.84 18.19 25.74
C GLY A 71 -4.34 18.92 26.97
N PRO A 72 -5.45 19.66 26.82
CA PRO A 72 -6.10 20.33 27.94
C PRO A 72 -6.63 19.32 28.96
N PHE A 73 -6.41 19.65 30.23
CA PHE A 73 -6.81 18.88 31.38
C PHE A 73 -7.21 19.83 32.50
N THR A 74 -8.43 19.70 32.99
CA THR A 74 -8.99 20.53 34.05
C THR A 74 -9.16 19.66 35.29
N LEU A 75 -8.59 20.12 36.40
CA LEU A 75 -8.75 19.50 37.71
C LEU A 75 -9.30 20.55 38.68
N GLY A 76 -10.50 20.31 39.22
CA GLY A 76 -11.25 21.33 39.96
C GLY A 76 -11.50 22.59 39.10
N PRO A 77 -11.15 23.80 39.59
CA PRO A 77 -11.33 25.05 38.84
C PRO A 77 -10.17 25.38 37.89
N LEU A 78 -9.07 24.62 37.91
CA LEU A 78 -7.84 24.97 37.20
C LEU A 78 -7.69 24.16 35.91
N ALA A 79 -7.62 24.87 34.79
CA ALA A 79 -7.31 24.29 33.48
C ALA A 79 -5.80 24.35 33.21
N ARG A 80 -5.23 23.22 32.80
CA ARG A 80 -3.81 23.05 32.46
C ARG A 80 -3.68 22.37 31.10
N LYS A 81 -2.46 22.35 30.57
CA LYS A 81 -2.09 21.38 29.53
C LYS A 81 -1.14 20.35 30.13
N VAL A 82 -1.42 19.08 29.90
CA VAL A 82 -0.69 17.97 30.50
C VAL A 82 -0.12 17.05 29.43
N LYS A 83 0.99 16.41 29.77
CA LYS A 83 1.54 15.25 29.10
C LYS A 83 1.14 14.02 29.90
N MET A 84 0.51 13.06 29.25
CA MET A 84 0.04 11.82 29.84
C MET A 84 0.85 10.67 29.25
N ARG A 85 1.49 9.88 30.09
CA ARG A 85 2.18 8.65 29.71
C ARG A 85 1.53 7.50 30.45
N MET A 86 1.13 6.46 29.74
CA MET A 86 0.58 5.27 30.36
C MET A 86 1.05 4.02 29.64
N THR A 87 1.22 2.94 30.40
CA THR A 87 1.42 1.60 29.85
C THR A 87 0.22 0.77 30.27
N MET A 88 -0.56 0.35 29.29
CA MET A 88 -1.71 -0.52 29.50
C MET A 88 -1.34 -1.97 29.19
N ARG A 89 -1.84 -2.90 30.00
CA ARG A 89 -1.73 -4.33 29.75
C ARG A 89 -3.11 -4.90 29.49
N ALA A 90 -3.19 -5.81 28.52
CA ALA A 90 -4.39 -6.62 28.26
C ALA A 90 -3.97 -8.00 27.75
N LEU A 91 -4.87 -8.97 27.87
CA LEU A 91 -4.74 -10.25 27.19
C LEU A 91 -5.28 -10.14 25.77
N ALA A 92 -4.74 -10.94 24.85
CA ALA A 92 -5.32 -11.20 23.56
C ALA A 92 -6.46 -12.22 23.71
N MET A 93 -7.61 -11.89 23.15
CA MET A 93 -8.71 -12.82 22.90
C MET A 93 -8.55 -13.33 21.47
N VAL A 94 -8.34 -14.64 21.33
CA VAL A 94 -8.26 -15.31 20.04
C VAL A 94 -9.50 -16.17 19.84
N GLU A 95 -10.15 -16.02 18.70
CA GLU A 95 -11.35 -16.76 18.34
C GLU A 95 -11.26 -17.16 16.87
N VAL A 96 -11.79 -18.33 16.54
CA VAL A 96 -11.96 -18.75 15.15
C VAL A 96 -13.44 -18.80 14.85
N VAL A 97 -13.88 -18.02 13.86
CA VAL A 97 -15.27 -17.98 13.42
C VAL A 97 -15.28 -18.09 11.90
N ALA A 98 -15.99 -19.09 11.37
CA ALA A 98 -16.16 -19.31 9.94
C ALA A 98 -14.83 -19.30 9.15
N GLY A 99 -13.78 -19.91 9.70
CA GLY A 99 -12.46 -19.95 9.06
C GLY A 99 -11.67 -18.65 9.13
N GLU A 100 -12.04 -17.70 9.99
CA GLU A 100 -11.26 -16.51 10.26
C GLU A 100 -10.75 -16.49 11.71
N LEU A 101 -9.46 -16.19 11.90
CA LEU A 101 -8.83 -15.96 13.20
C LEU A 101 -8.98 -14.49 13.60
N SER A 102 -9.86 -14.22 14.55
CA SER A 102 -9.98 -12.92 15.19
C SER A 102 -8.97 -12.82 16.32
N VAL A 103 -8.12 -11.78 16.29
CA VAL A 103 -7.19 -11.45 17.38
C VAL A 103 -7.56 -10.08 17.93
N ASN A 104 -8.24 -10.07 19.07
CA ASN A 104 -8.72 -8.86 19.71
C ASN A 104 -8.01 -8.61 21.03
N VAL A 105 -8.00 -7.36 21.47
CA VAL A 105 -7.63 -7.02 22.84
C VAL A 105 -8.80 -7.37 23.76
N ASP A 106 -8.59 -8.19 24.78
CA ASP A 106 -9.59 -8.46 25.81
C ASP A 106 -9.71 -7.22 26.72
N ILE A 107 -10.69 -6.38 26.39
CA ILE A 107 -10.99 -5.12 27.07
C ILE A 107 -11.35 -5.33 28.55
N ALA A 108 -11.87 -6.51 28.93
CA ALA A 108 -12.19 -6.81 30.32
C ALA A 108 -10.91 -6.94 31.18
N THR A 109 -9.84 -7.47 30.58
CA THR A 109 -8.51 -7.64 31.23
C THR A 109 -7.64 -6.39 31.18
N LEU A 110 -8.10 -5.33 30.52
CA LEU A 110 -7.34 -4.09 30.36
C LEU A 110 -7.06 -3.44 31.73
N GLU A 111 -5.79 -3.18 32.02
CA GLU A 111 -5.33 -2.58 33.28
C GLU A 111 -4.17 -1.60 33.08
N PHE A 112 -3.98 -0.68 34.03
CA PHE A 112 -2.81 0.19 34.06
C PHE A 112 -1.64 -0.52 34.75
N THR A 113 -0.51 -0.60 34.07
CA THR A 113 0.76 -0.99 34.70
C THR A 113 1.56 0.23 35.13
N ASN A 114 1.42 1.33 34.39
CA ASN A 114 2.02 2.62 34.70
C ASN A 114 1.11 3.76 34.23
N LEU A 115 1.06 4.86 34.99
CA LEU A 115 0.35 6.08 34.66
C LEU A 115 1.08 7.29 35.26
N SER A 116 1.42 8.25 34.40
CA SER A 116 2.02 9.53 34.75
C SER A 116 1.28 10.65 34.00
N ILE A 117 0.98 11.74 34.72
CA ILE A 117 0.31 12.93 34.19
C ILE A 117 1.09 14.13 34.71
N ASP A 118 1.77 14.83 33.81
CA ASP A 118 2.65 15.94 34.15
C ASP A 118 2.17 17.23 33.46
N PRO A 119 1.99 18.36 34.17
CA PRO A 119 1.59 19.61 33.54
C PRO A 119 2.81 20.25 32.84
N TYR A 120 2.66 20.60 31.57
CA TYR A 120 3.67 21.38 30.83
C TYR A 120 3.25 22.85 30.64
N SER A 121 2.02 23.20 31.01
CA SER A 121 1.50 24.57 31.05
C SER A 121 0.41 24.71 32.10
N GLY A 122 0.30 25.89 32.74
CA GLY A 122 -0.71 26.18 33.76
C GLY A 122 -0.28 25.91 35.21
N GLY A 123 1.02 25.72 35.46
CA GLY A 123 1.59 25.51 36.79
C GLY A 123 1.53 24.05 37.28
N LEU A 124 2.27 23.74 38.33
CA LEU A 124 2.34 22.40 38.93
C LEU A 124 1.00 22.00 39.58
N PHE A 125 0.81 20.71 39.80
CA PHE A 125 -0.30 20.19 40.61
C PHE A 125 -0.01 20.43 42.10
N SER A 126 -1.03 20.84 42.84
CA SER A 126 -1.03 20.87 44.29
C SER A 126 -1.24 19.47 44.88
N GLN A 127 -0.98 19.27 46.17
CA GLN A 127 -1.13 17.95 46.80
C GLN A 127 -2.56 17.37 46.68
N PRO A 128 -3.65 18.12 46.92
CA PRO A 128 -5.01 17.59 46.76
C PRO A 128 -5.32 17.14 45.32
N GLU A 129 -4.67 17.78 44.34
CA GLU A 129 -4.81 17.43 42.92
C GLU A 129 -4.08 16.12 42.61
N LEU A 130 -2.86 15.95 43.15
CA LEU A 130 -2.11 14.69 43.06
C LEU A 130 -2.87 13.54 43.75
N ASP A 131 -3.47 13.79 44.91
CA ASP A 131 -4.28 12.80 45.64
C ASP A 131 -5.51 12.39 44.82
N LEU A 132 -6.16 13.34 44.13
CA LEU A 132 -7.28 13.05 43.22
C LEU A 132 -6.83 12.21 42.01
N LEU A 133 -5.70 12.54 41.38
CA LEU A 133 -5.13 11.76 40.27
C LEU A 133 -4.73 10.34 40.70
N ALA A 134 -4.31 10.16 41.96
CA ALA A 134 -3.98 8.87 42.53
C ALA A 134 -5.22 8.04 42.95
N SER A 135 -6.38 8.68 43.11
CA SER A 135 -7.58 8.05 43.63
C SER A 135 -8.18 6.97 42.73
N ASP A 136 -8.77 5.93 43.33
CA ASP A 136 -9.44 4.84 42.61
C ASP A 136 -10.60 5.34 41.70
N PRO A 137 -11.45 6.29 42.12
CA PRO A 137 -12.52 6.80 41.25
C PRO A 137 -11.99 7.47 39.97
N PHE A 138 -10.88 8.22 40.06
CA PHE A 138 -10.25 8.81 38.88
C PHE A 138 -9.66 7.74 37.97
N ARG A 139 -8.90 6.80 38.53
CA ARG A 139 -8.30 5.70 37.77
C ARG A 139 -9.35 4.82 37.09
N ALA A 140 -10.45 4.51 37.77
CA ALA A 140 -11.56 3.75 37.20
C ALA A 140 -12.24 4.49 36.04
N ALA A 141 -12.47 5.80 36.17
CA ALA A 141 -13.04 6.61 35.11
C ALA A 141 -12.10 6.71 33.89
N LEU A 142 -10.80 6.89 34.13
CA LEU A 142 -9.78 6.89 33.07
C LEU A 142 -9.73 5.52 32.37
N LEU A 143 -9.72 4.42 33.13
CA LEU A 143 -9.73 3.07 32.58
C LEU A 143 -10.97 2.84 31.70
N GLN A 144 -12.14 3.27 32.16
CA GLN A 144 -13.38 3.14 31.39
C GLN A 144 -13.34 3.94 30.09
N ALA A 145 -12.75 5.15 30.11
CA ALA A 145 -12.55 5.93 28.90
C ALA A 145 -11.56 5.26 27.94
N MET A 146 -10.48 4.66 28.46
CA MET A 146 -9.53 3.88 27.67
C MET A 146 -10.17 2.63 27.05
N ARG A 147 -11.03 1.91 27.80
CA ARG A 147 -11.79 0.78 27.25
C ARG A 147 -12.60 1.18 26.02
N GLY A 148 -13.25 2.34 26.03
CA GLY A 148 -13.96 2.88 24.86
C GLY A 148 -13.05 3.13 23.65
N LEU A 149 -11.82 3.61 23.88
CA LEU A 149 -10.82 3.76 22.82
C LEU A 149 -10.42 2.39 22.23
N PHE A 150 -10.14 1.39 23.08
CA PHE A 150 -9.76 0.05 22.65
C PHE A 150 -10.88 -0.72 21.93
N VAL A 151 -12.15 -0.47 22.26
CA VAL A 151 -13.30 -0.97 21.46
C VAL A 151 -13.19 -0.50 20.02
N THR A 152 -12.84 0.77 19.81
CA THR A 152 -12.70 1.33 18.45
C THR A 152 -11.51 0.69 17.72
N ILE A 153 -10.40 0.41 18.43
CA ILE A 153 -9.24 -0.29 17.85
C ILE A 153 -9.63 -1.73 17.45
N ASN A 154 -10.27 -2.49 18.34
CA ASN A 154 -10.73 -3.85 18.05
C ASN A 154 -11.69 -3.90 16.88
N ALA A 155 -12.62 -2.93 16.76
CA ALA A 155 -13.57 -2.87 15.65
C ALA A 155 -12.90 -2.74 14.27
N VAL A 156 -11.64 -2.29 14.22
CA VAL A 156 -10.88 -2.11 12.98
C VAL A 156 -9.92 -3.29 12.72
N LEU A 157 -9.55 -4.04 13.76
CA LEU A 157 -8.77 -5.26 13.60
C LEU A 157 -9.66 -6.35 13.02
N LYS A 158 -9.61 -6.52 11.70
CA LYS A 158 -10.29 -7.60 11.01
C LYS A 158 -9.72 -8.95 11.43
N PRO A 159 -10.57 -10.00 11.50
CA PRO A 159 -10.11 -11.37 11.50
C PRO A 159 -9.18 -11.62 10.31
N PHE A 160 -8.13 -12.40 10.55
CA PHE A 160 -7.26 -12.92 9.50
C PHE A 160 -7.88 -14.21 8.97
N SER A 161 -8.14 -14.31 7.67
CA SER A 161 -8.60 -15.59 7.10
C SER A 161 -7.58 -16.69 7.41
N LEU A 162 -8.04 -17.78 8.02
CA LEU A 162 -7.27 -18.97 8.28
C LEU A 162 -7.30 -19.93 7.10
N GLU A 163 -7.99 -19.67 6.01
CA GLU A 163 -8.11 -20.67 4.92
C GLU A 163 -6.74 -21.19 4.42
N PHE A 164 -5.61 -20.55 4.76
CA PHE A 164 -4.24 -21.00 4.48
C PHE A 164 -3.82 -22.29 5.16
N ILE A 165 -4.52 -22.71 6.22
CA ILE A 165 -4.43 -24.07 6.74
C ILE A 165 -5.40 -25.02 6.01
N GLY A 166 -5.97 -24.58 4.89
CA GLY A 166 -6.86 -25.30 4.01
C GLY A 166 -8.24 -25.55 4.58
N SER A 167 -8.82 -26.70 4.24
CA SER A 167 -10.15 -27.10 4.74
C SER A 167 -10.21 -27.18 6.26
N LEU A 168 -9.06 -27.29 6.94
CA LEU A 168 -8.96 -27.19 8.39
C LEU A 168 -9.57 -25.90 8.94
N ALA A 169 -9.48 -24.79 8.20
CA ALA A 169 -10.08 -23.51 8.61
C ALA A 169 -11.61 -23.56 8.65
N ALA A 170 -12.22 -24.34 7.76
CA ALA A 170 -13.66 -24.48 7.68
C ALA A 170 -14.24 -25.45 8.72
N GLU A 171 -13.39 -26.14 9.49
CA GLU A 171 -13.82 -27.10 10.52
C GLU A 171 -14.56 -26.39 11.65
N PRO A 172 -15.84 -26.73 11.92
CA PRO A 172 -16.61 -26.09 12.99
C PRO A 172 -16.06 -26.32 14.39
N SER A 173 -15.23 -27.35 14.58
CA SER A 173 -14.58 -27.68 15.85
C SER A 173 -13.21 -27.01 16.02
N LEU A 174 -12.77 -26.21 15.06
CA LEU A 174 -11.52 -25.47 15.15
C LEU A 174 -11.57 -24.46 16.30
N THR A 175 -10.67 -24.61 17.26
CA THR A 175 -10.53 -23.73 18.42
C THR A 175 -9.13 -23.14 18.48
N ALA A 176 -9.00 -21.96 19.07
CA ALA A 176 -7.73 -21.26 19.21
C ALA A 176 -7.32 -21.06 20.68
N ARG A 177 -6.02 -21.15 20.95
CA ARG A 177 -5.41 -20.82 22.24
C ARG A 177 -4.25 -19.86 22.06
N ALA A 178 -4.31 -18.73 22.75
CA ALA A 178 -3.20 -17.77 22.77
C ALA A 178 -2.12 -18.14 23.80
N ALA A 179 -0.87 -17.87 23.45
CA ALA A 179 0.27 -17.81 24.36
C ALA A 179 1.18 -16.64 23.94
N TYR A 180 2.17 -16.32 24.78
CA TYR A 180 3.06 -15.18 24.55
C TYR A 180 4.50 -15.63 24.57
N ALA A 181 5.27 -15.21 23.56
CA ALA A 181 6.72 -15.21 23.55
C ALA A 181 7.21 -13.75 23.49
N PRO A 182 8.51 -13.49 23.76
CA PRO A 182 9.09 -12.17 23.52
C PRO A 182 8.79 -11.72 22.09
N GLU A 183 8.17 -10.56 21.96
CA GLU A 183 7.80 -9.90 20.69
C GLU A 183 6.77 -10.63 19.82
N THR A 184 6.22 -11.76 20.26
CA THR A 184 5.38 -12.61 19.40
C THR A 184 4.14 -13.14 20.15
N LEU A 185 2.97 -12.96 19.53
CA LEU A 185 1.74 -13.64 19.95
C LEU A 185 1.70 -15.00 19.27
N LEU A 186 1.57 -16.06 20.07
CA LEU A 186 1.50 -17.42 19.59
C LEU A 186 0.05 -17.89 19.68
N VAL A 187 -0.45 -18.50 18.63
CA VAL A 187 -1.82 -19.04 18.56
C VAL A 187 -1.71 -20.51 18.18
N GLY A 188 -2.08 -21.40 19.10
CA GLY A 188 -2.26 -22.82 18.81
C GLY A 188 -3.68 -23.07 18.35
N LEU A 189 -3.84 -23.86 17.30
CA LEU A 189 -5.13 -24.22 16.72
C LEU A 189 -5.37 -25.72 16.94
N ASP A 190 -6.48 -26.05 17.59
CA ASP A 190 -6.91 -27.42 17.84
C ASP A 190 -8.18 -27.74 17.06
N VAL A 191 -8.28 -28.99 16.61
CA VAL A 191 -9.43 -29.52 15.88
C VAL A 191 -9.86 -30.84 16.51
N ASP A 192 -11.16 -31.04 16.62
CA ASP A 192 -11.75 -32.27 17.11
C ASP A 192 -12.90 -32.69 16.19
N ASN A 193 -12.63 -33.61 15.27
CA ASN A 193 -13.60 -34.17 14.34
C ASN A 193 -13.37 -35.69 14.17
N ASP A 194 -14.15 -36.32 13.28
CA ASP A 194 -14.09 -37.78 13.08
C ASP A 194 -12.76 -38.25 12.47
N GLU A 195 -12.00 -37.38 11.81
CA GLU A 195 -10.74 -37.70 11.15
C GLU A 195 -9.51 -37.41 12.04
N ILE A 196 -9.53 -36.28 12.74
CA ILE A 196 -8.42 -35.79 13.54
C ILE A 196 -8.92 -35.21 14.87
N SER A 197 -8.18 -35.52 15.93
CA SER A 197 -8.38 -34.90 17.24
C SER A 197 -7.02 -34.44 17.76
N THR A 198 -6.88 -33.13 17.97
CA THR A 198 -5.69 -32.51 18.52
C THR A 198 -6.01 -31.82 19.83
N SER A 199 -5.06 -31.85 20.75
CA SER A 199 -5.16 -31.17 22.04
C SER A 199 -3.76 -30.67 22.41
N GLY A 200 -3.43 -29.50 21.89
CA GLY A 200 -2.13 -28.89 22.11
C GLY A 200 -1.89 -28.60 23.58
N THR A 201 -0.98 -29.35 24.20
CA THR A 201 -0.58 -29.17 25.61
C THR A 201 0.87 -28.74 25.74
N GLY A 202 1.66 -28.89 24.68
CA GLY A 202 3.04 -28.45 24.63
C GLY A 202 3.19 -26.94 24.57
N PRO A 203 4.41 -26.42 24.87
CA PRO A 203 4.72 -25.01 24.70
C PRO A 203 4.66 -24.64 23.21
N LEU A 204 4.08 -23.47 22.93
CA LEU A 204 4.18 -22.87 21.61
C LEU A 204 5.56 -22.19 21.48
N THR A 205 6.14 -22.26 20.29
CA THR A 205 7.41 -21.63 19.93
C THR A 205 7.17 -20.53 18.90
N ASP A 206 8.04 -19.52 18.90
CA ASP A 206 8.01 -18.47 17.88
C ASP A 206 8.54 -19.02 16.54
N GLU A 207 7.65 -19.12 15.56
CA GLU A 207 7.93 -19.60 14.21
C GLU A 207 7.99 -18.46 13.17
N THR A 208 8.07 -17.20 13.59
CA THR A 208 8.10 -16.07 12.65
C THR A 208 9.31 -16.10 11.72
N ARG A 209 10.47 -16.58 12.19
CA ARG A 209 11.73 -16.64 11.41
C ARG A 209 12.09 -15.32 10.69
N GLY A 210 11.73 -14.18 11.28
CA GLY A 210 11.96 -12.85 10.70
C GLY A 210 10.83 -12.33 9.78
N HIS A 211 9.72 -13.04 9.68
CA HIS A 211 8.47 -12.62 9.02
C HIS A 211 7.49 -11.97 10.00
N GLU A 212 6.47 -11.28 9.50
CA GLU A 212 5.39 -10.74 10.35
C GLU A 212 4.45 -11.83 10.85
N ILE A 213 4.24 -12.89 10.06
CA ILE A 213 3.45 -14.06 10.45
C ILE A 213 4.22 -15.32 10.05
N GLY A 214 4.34 -16.27 10.98
CA GLY A 214 4.83 -17.64 10.72
C GLY A 214 3.74 -18.65 11.03
N ILE A 215 3.52 -19.60 10.14
CA ILE A 215 2.46 -20.61 10.27
C ILE A 215 3.10 -21.99 10.16
N TRP A 216 2.68 -22.91 11.03
CA TRP A 216 3.04 -24.31 10.97
C TRP A 216 1.80 -25.20 10.99
N VAL A 217 1.67 -26.13 10.05
CA VAL A 217 0.60 -27.14 10.04
C VAL A 217 1.20 -28.50 10.40
N SER A 218 0.62 -29.15 11.41
CA SER A 218 1.05 -30.46 11.91
C SER A 218 0.86 -31.55 10.84
N PRO A 219 1.75 -32.56 10.74
CA PRO A 219 1.61 -33.68 9.82
C PRO A 219 0.28 -34.42 10.02
N ARG A 220 -0.23 -34.45 11.26
CA ARG A 220 -1.51 -35.07 11.59
C ARG A 220 -2.70 -34.32 11.01
N ALA A 221 -2.59 -33.00 10.88
CA ALA A 221 -3.66 -32.15 10.37
C ALA A 221 -3.57 -31.94 8.85
N LEU A 222 -2.45 -32.28 8.21
CA LEU A 222 -2.28 -32.13 6.76
C LEU A 222 -3.35 -32.86 5.94
N PRO A 223 -3.76 -34.12 6.24
CA PRO A 223 -4.82 -34.77 5.47
C PRO A 223 -6.13 -33.97 5.46
N SER A 224 -6.53 -33.42 6.61
CA SER A 224 -7.74 -32.59 6.73
C SER A 224 -7.53 -31.16 6.21
N ALA A 225 -6.32 -30.60 6.27
CA ALA A 225 -5.96 -29.34 5.60
C ALA A 225 -6.09 -29.48 4.07
N PHE A 226 -5.75 -30.65 3.53
CA PHE A 226 -5.78 -30.97 2.12
C PHE A 226 -7.06 -31.69 1.67
N GLY A 227 -8.18 -31.52 2.39
CA GLY A 227 -9.46 -32.11 2.04
C GLY A 227 -9.88 -31.81 0.60
N LEU A 228 -9.66 -30.57 0.12
CA LEU A 228 -9.90 -30.20 -1.28
C LEU A 228 -9.03 -30.97 -2.28
N ILE A 229 -7.75 -31.22 -1.95
CA ILE A 229 -6.85 -32.04 -2.79
C ILE A 229 -7.40 -33.45 -2.88
N ARG A 230 -7.80 -34.02 -1.74
CA ARG A 230 -8.43 -35.33 -1.68
C ARG A 230 -9.68 -35.39 -2.56
N THR A 231 -10.60 -34.44 -2.43
CA THR A 231 -11.82 -34.37 -3.25
C THR A 231 -11.49 -34.28 -4.74
N LYS A 232 -10.54 -33.43 -5.16
CA LYS A 232 -10.17 -33.36 -6.58
C LYS A 232 -9.52 -34.65 -7.10
N ILE A 233 -8.72 -35.32 -6.28
CA ILE A 233 -8.14 -36.62 -6.63
C ILE A 233 -9.25 -37.66 -6.75
N GLU A 234 -10.20 -37.69 -5.81
CA GLU A 234 -11.37 -38.57 -5.83
C GLU A 234 -12.23 -38.34 -7.08
N ASP A 235 -12.54 -37.08 -7.39
CA ASP A 235 -13.31 -36.68 -8.58
C ASP A 235 -12.60 -37.09 -9.87
N GLY A 236 -11.30 -36.77 -10.00
CA GLY A 236 -10.52 -37.17 -11.17
C GLY A 236 -10.44 -38.69 -11.34
N VAL A 237 -10.31 -39.45 -10.24
CA VAL A 237 -10.37 -40.92 -10.27
C VAL A 237 -11.76 -41.41 -10.67
N ALA A 238 -12.83 -40.78 -10.17
CA ALA A 238 -14.21 -41.13 -10.46
C ALA A 238 -14.61 -40.84 -11.92
N GLU A 239 -14.13 -39.75 -12.51
CA GLU A 239 -14.32 -39.42 -13.94
C GLU A 239 -13.78 -40.52 -14.86
N GLN A 240 -12.73 -41.22 -14.42
CA GLN A 240 -12.19 -42.38 -15.13
C GLN A 240 -12.96 -43.67 -14.83
N GLY A 241 -14.06 -43.62 -14.09
CA GLY A 241 -14.84 -44.76 -13.65
C GLY A 241 -14.08 -45.70 -12.71
N ALA A 242 -13.09 -45.16 -11.98
CA ALA A 242 -12.35 -45.85 -10.93
C ALA A 242 -12.81 -45.37 -9.55
N VAL A 243 -12.36 -46.05 -8.49
CA VAL A 243 -12.62 -45.72 -7.08
C VAL A 243 -11.28 -45.51 -6.39
N LEU A 244 -11.14 -44.39 -5.68
CA LEU A 244 -9.98 -44.15 -4.82
C LEU A 244 -10.15 -44.97 -3.54
N GLU A 245 -9.31 -45.99 -3.36
CA GLU A 245 -9.36 -46.91 -2.21
C GLU A 245 -8.58 -46.36 -1.01
N ALA A 246 -7.46 -45.67 -1.28
CA ALA A 246 -6.62 -45.09 -0.26
C ALA A 246 -5.91 -43.83 -0.80
N LEU A 247 -5.72 -42.85 0.07
CA LEU A 247 -4.91 -41.66 -0.17
C LEU A 247 -4.19 -41.29 1.13
N SER A 248 -2.91 -40.96 1.02
CA SER A 248 -2.07 -40.50 2.11
C SER A 248 -1.24 -39.32 1.63
N ILE A 249 -1.16 -38.28 2.44
CA ILE A 249 -0.35 -37.09 2.19
C ILE A 249 0.63 -37.00 3.35
N VAL A 250 1.91 -37.22 3.06
CA VAL A 250 2.97 -37.33 4.06
C VAL A 250 4.01 -36.25 3.81
N PRO A 251 4.27 -35.34 4.76
CA PRO A 251 5.29 -34.34 4.59
C PRO A 251 6.67 -34.93 4.86
N TYR A 252 7.66 -34.54 4.06
CA TYR A 252 9.08 -34.82 4.24
C TYR A 252 9.88 -33.53 4.11
N ASP A 253 11.16 -33.59 4.48
CA ASP A 253 12.07 -32.47 4.30
C ASP A 253 12.24 -32.14 2.81
N GLY A 254 11.71 -30.98 2.43
CA GLY A 254 11.75 -30.44 1.07
C GLY A 254 10.64 -30.88 0.11
N TYR A 255 9.76 -31.82 0.48
CA TYR A 255 8.64 -32.25 -0.38
C TYR A 255 7.48 -32.87 0.41
N ILE A 256 6.29 -32.85 -0.18
CA ILE A 256 5.11 -33.59 0.27
C ILE A 256 4.96 -34.81 -0.63
N GLU A 257 4.86 -36.01 -0.05
CA GLU A 257 4.58 -37.23 -0.82
C GLU A 257 3.08 -37.52 -0.79
N ILE A 258 2.50 -37.68 -1.98
CA ILE A 258 1.09 -38.05 -2.15
C ILE A 258 1.07 -39.48 -2.66
N ILE A 259 0.61 -40.38 -1.81
CA ILE A 259 0.56 -41.81 -2.07
C ILE A 259 -0.90 -42.22 -2.15
N GLY A 260 -1.30 -42.95 -3.17
CA GLY A 260 -2.67 -43.42 -3.26
C GLY A 260 -2.82 -44.74 -4.00
N ARG A 261 -4.03 -45.28 -3.91
CA ARG A 261 -4.43 -46.50 -4.57
C ARG A 261 -5.82 -46.31 -5.16
N ALA A 262 -5.95 -46.54 -6.46
CA ALA A 262 -7.22 -46.51 -7.16
C ALA A 262 -7.52 -47.86 -7.80
N SER A 263 -8.79 -48.25 -7.89
CA SER A 263 -9.20 -49.50 -8.52
C SER A 263 -10.38 -49.32 -9.46
N LYS A 264 -10.45 -50.20 -10.47
CA LYS A 264 -11.54 -50.29 -11.44
C LYS A 264 -11.74 -51.77 -11.77
N SER A 265 -12.95 -52.17 -12.17
CA SER A 265 -13.31 -53.58 -12.40
C SER A 265 -12.21 -54.37 -13.15
N GLY A 266 -11.49 -55.22 -12.41
CA GLY A 266 -10.44 -56.08 -12.95
C GLY A 266 -8.99 -55.61 -12.79
N GLY A 267 -8.70 -54.51 -12.08
CA GLY A 267 -7.33 -54.05 -11.78
C GLY A 267 -7.24 -52.94 -10.70
N SER A 268 -6.00 -52.64 -10.28
CA SER A 268 -5.68 -51.56 -9.34
C SER A 268 -4.38 -50.88 -9.72
N VAL A 269 -4.25 -49.60 -9.38
CA VAL A 269 -3.06 -48.76 -9.56
C VAL A 269 -2.65 -48.24 -8.19
N ASN A 270 -1.39 -48.43 -7.84
CA ASN A 270 -0.76 -47.68 -6.75
C ASN A 270 0.03 -46.53 -7.38
N PHE A 271 -0.05 -45.34 -6.79
CA PHE A 271 0.70 -44.19 -7.25
C PHE A 271 1.41 -43.48 -6.09
N SER A 272 2.56 -42.88 -6.38
CA SER A 272 3.26 -41.95 -5.51
C SER A 272 3.77 -40.78 -6.33
N VAL A 273 3.64 -39.56 -5.81
CA VAL A 273 4.21 -38.34 -6.39
C VAL A 273 4.79 -37.46 -5.30
N LYS A 274 5.94 -36.86 -5.55
CA LYS A 274 6.56 -35.88 -4.65
C LYS A 274 6.26 -34.48 -5.16
N ALA A 275 5.63 -33.66 -4.32
CA ALA A 275 5.31 -32.27 -4.60
C ALA A 275 6.25 -31.35 -3.81
N ARG A 276 7.11 -30.59 -4.50
CA ARG A 276 8.08 -29.66 -3.90
C ARG A 276 7.57 -28.22 -3.95
N PRO A 277 7.37 -27.54 -2.81
CA PRO A 277 6.95 -26.15 -2.81
C PRO A 277 8.00 -25.24 -3.44
N ARG A 278 7.55 -24.28 -4.25
CA ARG A 278 8.31 -23.25 -4.94
C ARG A 278 7.55 -21.92 -4.81
N LEU A 279 8.30 -20.83 -4.68
CA LEU A 279 7.74 -19.46 -4.59
C LEU A 279 7.69 -18.72 -5.93
N LYS A 280 8.14 -19.39 -6.99
CA LYS A 280 8.11 -18.86 -8.35
C LYS A 280 7.71 -19.99 -9.28
N ARG A 281 6.71 -19.73 -10.13
CA ARG A 281 6.37 -20.61 -11.23
C ARG A 281 7.51 -20.60 -12.27
N PRO A 282 7.87 -21.74 -12.87
CA PRO A 282 8.79 -21.76 -13.99
C PRO A 282 8.34 -20.82 -15.12
N ASP A 283 9.28 -20.13 -15.77
CA ASP A 283 8.94 -19.15 -16.84
C ASP A 283 8.29 -19.83 -18.06
N THR A 284 8.40 -21.15 -18.18
CA THR A 284 7.74 -22.01 -19.18
C THR A 284 7.18 -23.24 -18.49
N VAL A 285 5.91 -23.55 -18.76
CA VAL A 285 5.28 -24.80 -18.32
C VAL A 285 4.64 -25.48 -19.53
N ASP A 286 4.79 -26.80 -19.61
CA ASP A 286 4.10 -27.61 -20.60
C ASP A 286 2.69 -27.91 -20.08
N GLU A 287 1.68 -27.31 -20.69
CA GLU A 287 0.27 -27.52 -20.35
C GLU A 287 -0.43 -28.36 -21.41
N TRP A 288 -1.27 -29.31 -20.96
CA TRP A 288 -2.15 -30.07 -21.84
C TRP A 288 -3.45 -29.31 -22.03
N HIS A 289 -3.81 -29.02 -23.28
CA HIS A 289 -5.06 -28.32 -23.56
C HIS A 289 -6.14 -29.32 -24.00
N GLU A 290 -7.10 -29.62 -23.12
CA GLU A 290 -8.15 -30.63 -23.36
C GLU A 290 -8.91 -30.42 -24.67
N GLN A 291 -9.25 -29.17 -25.00
CA GLN A 291 -9.97 -28.84 -26.25
C GLN A 291 -9.19 -29.21 -27.52
N TYR A 292 -7.85 -29.17 -27.48
CA TYR A 292 -7.01 -29.38 -28.65
C TYR A 292 -6.28 -30.73 -28.61
N GLY A 293 -6.22 -31.39 -27.44
CA GLY A 293 -5.54 -32.68 -27.29
C GLY A 293 -4.04 -32.60 -27.59
N GLU A 294 -3.41 -31.46 -27.33
CA GLU A 294 -1.99 -31.19 -27.62
C GLU A 294 -1.32 -30.46 -26.45
N HIS A 295 0.02 -30.58 -26.37
CA HIS A 295 0.85 -29.85 -25.42
C HIS A 295 1.20 -28.46 -25.94
N PHE A 296 1.00 -27.46 -25.09
CA PHE A 296 1.43 -26.09 -25.34
C PHE A 296 2.50 -25.69 -24.32
N VAL A 297 3.61 -25.14 -24.82
CA VAL A 297 4.55 -24.43 -23.96
C VAL A 297 3.96 -23.07 -23.64
N VAL A 298 3.38 -22.92 -22.46
CA VAL A 298 2.85 -21.62 -22.02
C VAL A 298 3.96 -20.87 -21.29
N ARG A 299 4.17 -19.61 -21.68
CA ARG A 299 5.20 -18.73 -21.10
C ARG A 299 4.60 -17.81 -20.04
N TYR A 300 5.17 -17.86 -18.84
CA TYR A 300 4.81 -17.03 -17.69
C TYR A 300 6.04 -16.24 -17.20
N PRO A 301 6.63 -15.35 -18.01
CA PRO A 301 7.88 -14.70 -17.66
C PRO A 301 7.72 -13.86 -16.38
N GLY A 302 8.45 -14.24 -15.33
CA GLY A 302 8.50 -13.48 -14.08
C GLY A 302 7.26 -13.62 -13.18
N ALA A 303 6.44 -14.65 -13.37
CA ALA A 303 5.29 -14.89 -12.50
C ALA A 303 5.74 -15.20 -11.05
N GLU A 304 5.50 -14.26 -10.14
CA GLU A 304 5.67 -14.46 -8.71
C GLU A 304 4.46 -15.21 -8.13
N GLU A 305 4.49 -16.51 -8.34
CA GLU A 305 3.39 -17.44 -8.04
C GLU A 305 3.89 -18.61 -7.21
N ILE A 306 3.08 -19.04 -6.24
CA ILE A 306 3.36 -20.26 -5.49
C ILE A 306 3.08 -21.46 -6.40
N TRP A 307 4.04 -22.37 -6.44
CA TRP A 307 4.08 -23.51 -7.35
C TRP A 307 4.56 -24.78 -6.63
N PHE A 308 4.11 -25.95 -7.09
CA PHE A 308 4.63 -27.25 -6.66
C PHE A 308 5.25 -27.94 -7.86
N GLU A 309 6.55 -28.19 -7.76
CA GLU A 309 7.26 -29.02 -8.73
C GLU A 309 6.97 -30.48 -8.40
N MET A 310 6.37 -31.19 -9.37
CA MET A 310 6.06 -32.61 -9.23
C MET A 310 7.25 -33.42 -9.70
N ASP A 311 7.71 -34.33 -8.86
CA ASP A 311 8.90 -35.15 -9.07
C ASP A 311 8.64 -36.61 -8.66
N ASP A 312 9.48 -37.51 -9.15
CA ASP A 312 9.50 -38.94 -8.76
C ASP A 312 8.10 -39.59 -8.84
N ILE A 313 7.40 -39.35 -9.95
CA ILE A 313 6.07 -39.92 -10.19
C ILE A 313 6.23 -41.42 -10.44
N GLN A 314 5.71 -42.22 -9.52
CA GLN A 314 5.73 -43.68 -9.57
C GLN A 314 4.31 -44.19 -9.74
N VAL A 315 4.10 -45.07 -10.72
CA VAL A 315 2.80 -45.70 -10.98
C VAL A 315 3.04 -47.20 -11.15
N ASP A 316 2.55 -48.00 -10.20
CA ASP A 316 2.66 -49.46 -10.22
C ASP A 316 1.29 -50.12 -10.40
N ILE A 317 1.25 -51.15 -11.24
CA ILE A 317 0.00 -51.64 -11.79
C ILE A 317 -0.05 -53.15 -11.83
N THR A 318 -1.19 -53.68 -11.38
CA THR A 318 -1.29 -55.08 -11.05
C THR A 318 -1.77 -56.01 -12.17
N ARG A 319 -2.00 -55.58 -13.43
CA ARG A 319 -2.37 -56.50 -14.57
C ARG A 319 -1.96 -55.99 -15.97
N PRO A 320 -1.89 -56.83 -17.04
CA PRO A 320 -1.33 -56.46 -18.36
C PRO A 320 -2.32 -55.88 -19.39
N TRP A 321 -3.61 -56.24 -19.37
CA TRP A 321 -4.58 -55.86 -20.41
C TRP A 321 -5.00 -54.37 -20.38
N TRP A 322 -4.58 -53.66 -19.34
CA TRP A 322 -4.93 -52.27 -19.06
C TRP A 322 -3.85 -51.27 -19.53
N ALA A 323 -2.79 -51.71 -20.21
CA ALA A 323 -1.63 -50.87 -20.57
C ALA A 323 -1.98 -49.58 -21.35
N VAL A 324 -3.14 -49.53 -22.03
CA VAL A 324 -3.66 -48.31 -22.68
C VAL A 324 -4.38 -47.37 -21.69
N GLY A 325 -5.07 -47.92 -20.70
CA GLY A 325 -5.58 -47.16 -19.57
C GLY A 325 -4.47 -46.67 -18.64
N ALA A 326 -3.32 -47.36 -18.63
CA ALA A 326 -2.11 -47.00 -17.91
C ALA A 326 -1.48 -45.71 -18.37
N GLU A 327 -1.35 -45.54 -19.68
CA GLU A 327 -0.81 -44.30 -20.25
C GLU A 327 -1.75 -43.13 -19.96
N ILE A 328 -3.07 -43.35 -20.01
CA ILE A 328 -4.08 -42.34 -19.67
C ILE A 328 -4.05 -42.00 -18.18
N LEU A 329 -3.97 -43.00 -17.28
CA LEU A 329 -3.88 -42.78 -15.83
C LEU A 329 -2.53 -42.24 -15.41
N ALA A 330 -1.43 -42.62 -16.05
CA ALA A 330 -0.11 -42.07 -15.81
C ALA A 330 -0.01 -40.64 -16.37
N SER A 331 -0.55 -40.34 -17.55
CA SER A 331 -0.66 -38.97 -18.06
C SER A 331 -1.60 -38.12 -17.18
N MET A 332 -2.68 -38.70 -16.67
CA MET A 332 -3.52 -38.04 -15.66
C MET A 332 -2.78 -37.87 -14.34
N LEU A 333 -2.05 -38.85 -13.82
CA LEU A 333 -1.33 -38.74 -12.56
C LEU A 333 -0.19 -37.72 -12.67
N SER A 334 0.44 -37.63 -13.84
CA SER A 334 1.50 -36.67 -14.13
C SER A 334 0.97 -35.26 -14.35
N PHE A 335 -0.11 -35.09 -15.12
CA PHE A 335 -0.63 -33.79 -15.53
C PHE A 335 -1.95 -33.43 -14.84
N GLY A 336 -2.91 -34.32 -14.75
CA GLY A 336 -4.22 -34.09 -14.10
C GLY A 336 -4.17 -34.09 -12.56
N LEU A 337 -3.38 -34.95 -11.92
CA LEU A 337 -3.19 -35.00 -10.47
C LEU A 337 -2.13 -33.99 -10.07
N GLY A 338 -1.08 -33.80 -10.89
CA GLY A 338 -0.18 -32.65 -10.80
C GLY A 338 -0.96 -31.33 -10.84
N ALA A 339 -1.81 -31.12 -11.85
CA ALA A 339 -2.66 -29.94 -11.97
C ALA A 339 -3.75 -29.88 -10.90
N ALA A 340 -4.36 -30.99 -10.47
CA ALA A 340 -5.39 -30.98 -9.43
C ALA A 340 -4.81 -30.71 -8.04
N VAL A 341 -3.65 -31.30 -7.71
CA VAL A 341 -2.90 -30.99 -6.48
C VAL A 341 -2.41 -29.55 -6.53
N MET A 342 -1.85 -29.11 -7.66
CA MET A 342 -1.46 -27.73 -7.90
C MET A 342 -2.63 -26.77 -7.73
N GLU A 343 -3.73 -27.00 -8.42
CA GLU A 343 -4.90 -26.13 -8.45
C GLU A 343 -5.66 -26.19 -7.13
N ALA A 344 -5.76 -27.34 -6.45
CA ALA A 344 -6.36 -27.42 -5.13
C ALA A 344 -5.48 -26.80 -4.06
N TYR A 345 -4.16 -26.96 -4.10
CA TYR A 345 -3.24 -26.31 -3.16
C TYR A 345 -3.13 -24.80 -3.43
N VAL A 346 -3.07 -24.40 -4.71
CA VAL A 346 -3.18 -23.00 -5.13
C VAL A 346 -4.54 -22.45 -4.72
N SER A 347 -5.64 -23.19 -4.88
CA SER A 347 -6.98 -22.79 -4.44
C SER A 347 -7.06 -22.69 -2.91
N MET A 348 -6.38 -23.59 -2.19
CA MET A 348 -6.20 -23.60 -0.74
C MET A 348 -5.24 -22.51 -0.27
N ILE A 349 -4.42 -21.93 -1.15
CA ILE A 349 -3.65 -20.72 -0.89
C ILE A 349 -4.44 -19.47 -1.29
N ARG A 350 -5.30 -19.59 -2.30
CA ARG A 350 -6.05 -18.52 -2.97
C ARG A 350 -7.33 -18.13 -2.23
N GLY A 351 -8.09 -19.09 -1.69
CA GLY A 351 -9.29 -18.81 -0.88
C GLY A 351 -8.99 -17.84 0.26
N ASN A 352 -7.85 -18.06 0.91
CA ASN A 352 -7.32 -17.33 2.07
C ASN A 352 -6.96 -15.90 1.80
N ILE A 353 -6.78 -15.61 0.53
CA ILE A 353 -6.34 -14.34 0.04
C ILE A 353 -7.59 -13.59 -0.45
N GLU A 354 -8.63 -14.28 -0.97
CA GLU A 354 -9.87 -13.74 -1.54
C GLU A 354 -11.03 -13.46 -0.55
N SER A 355 -11.14 -14.15 0.60
CA SER A 355 -12.37 -14.09 1.42
C SER A 355 -12.50 -12.95 2.45
N GLY A 356 -11.45 -12.15 2.70
CA GLY A 356 -11.44 -11.18 3.82
C GLY A 356 -11.17 -9.70 3.45
N ILE A 357 -10.87 -9.40 2.18
CA ILE A 357 -10.40 -8.08 1.73
C ILE A 357 -11.43 -7.52 0.73
N GLU A 358 -11.92 -6.30 0.95
CA GLU A 358 -12.71 -5.60 -0.08
C GLU A 358 -11.78 -5.37 -1.27
N ASP A 359 -11.88 -6.21 -2.29
CA ASP A 359 -11.18 -6.04 -3.55
C ASP A 359 -11.62 -4.70 -4.16
N GLY A 360 -10.73 -3.71 -4.11
CA GLY A 360 -10.93 -2.41 -4.72
C GLY A 360 -11.02 -2.47 -6.25
N GLU A 361 -10.72 -3.62 -6.86
CA GLU A 361 -10.84 -3.84 -8.29
C GLU A 361 -11.38 -5.25 -8.54
N THR A 362 -12.56 -5.33 -9.14
CA THR A 362 -13.10 -6.57 -9.69
C THR A 362 -12.14 -7.00 -10.81
N PRO A 363 -11.53 -8.20 -10.76
CA PRO A 363 -10.62 -8.63 -11.83
C PRO A 363 -11.38 -8.73 -13.15
N ASP A 364 -10.99 -7.91 -14.13
CA ASP A 364 -11.65 -7.74 -15.44
C ASP A 364 -11.43 -8.96 -16.37
N SER A 365 -10.61 -9.93 -15.97
CA SER A 365 -10.39 -11.16 -16.74
C SER A 365 -10.46 -12.43 -15.89
N GLN A 366 -11.05 -13.49 -16.45
CA GLN A 366 -10.98 -14.82 -15.83
C GLN A 366 -9.53 -15.28 -15.65
N LEU A 367 -8.61 -14.89 -16.54
CA LEU A 367 -7.18 -15.22 -16.43
C LEU A 367 -6.52 -14.61 -15.17
N GLU A 368 -6.91 -13.40 -14.77
CA GLU A 368 -6.42 -12.79 -13.53
C GLU A 368 -7.00 -13.43 -12.27
N ARG A 369 -8.17 -14.07 -12.36
CA ARG A 369 -8.71 -14.90 -11.27
C ARG A 369 -7.88 -16.16 -11.06
N TYR A 370 -7.19 -16.69 -12.09
CA TYR A 370 -6.45 -17.96 -11.98
C TYR A 370 -4.98 -17.85 -11.51
N MET A 371 -4.45 -16.65 -11.30
CA MET A 371 -3.02 -16.47 -10.95
C MET A 371 -2.80 -16.46 -9.41
N SER A 372 -2.01 -17.42 -8.91
CA SER A 372 -1.67 -17.64 -7.50
C SER A 372 -0.69 -16.59 -6.95
N ARG A 373 -1.08 -15.32 -7.01
CA ARG A 373 -0.17 -14.20 -6.72
C ARG A 373 0.43 -14.36 -5.32
N ARG A 374 1.75 -14.57 -5.28
CA ARG A 374 2.57 -14.53 -4.07
C ARG A 374 2.41 -13.21 -3.33
N ASN A 375 2.04 -12.14 -4.05
CA ASN A 375 1.81 -10.80 -3.54
C ASN A 375 0.32 -10.42 -3.68
N ARG A 376 -0.30 -9.90 -2.62
CA ARG A 376 -1.62 -9.27 -2.69
C ARG A 376 -1.62 -7.89 -2.07
N GLU A 377 -2.32 -6.97 -2.71
CA GLU A 377 -2.66 -5.69 -2.14
C GLU A 377 -4.03 -5.75 -1.45
N PHE A 378 -4.13 -5.13 -0.28
CA PHE A 378 -5.37 -4.98 0.46
C PHE A 378 -5.45 -3.62 1.15
N THR A 379 -6.64 -3.20 1.57
CA THR A 379 -6.82 -2.04 2.45
C THR A 379 -7.60 -2.44 3.70
N LEU A 380 -7.53 -1.63 4.76
CA LEU A 380 -8.40 -1.82 5.92
C LEU A 380 -9.86 -1.47 5.53
N ILE A 381 -10.86 -1.98 6.27
CA ILE A 381 -12.28 -1.68 5.99
C ILE A 381 -12.51 -0.17 6.02
N GLY A 382 -13.29 0.31 5.06
CA GLY A 382 -13.77 1.70 5.06
C GLY A 382 -12.68 2.70 4.67
N VAL A 383 -11.51 2.23 4.22
CA VAL A 383 -10.41 3.09 3.79
C VAL A 383 -9.82 2.60 2.48
N THR A 384 -9.49 3.54 1.60
CA THR A 384 -8.83 3.24 0.31
C THR A 384 -7.31 3.31 0.41
N ARG A 385 -6.78 3.80 1.53
CA ARG A 385 -5.33 3.93 1.83
C ARG A 385 -5.07 3.82 3.35
N PRO A 386 -3.87 3.37 3.77
CA PRO A 386 -2.80 2.86 2.91
C PRO A 386 -3.15 1.49 2.33
N LYS A 387 -2.61 1.20 1.14
CA LYS A 387 -2.61 -0.16 0.62
C LYS A 387 -1.58 -0.97 1.42
N MET A 388 -1.86 -2.24 1.63
CA MET A 388 -1.02 -3.18 2.36
C MET A 388 -0.68 -4.31 1.40
N GLN A 389 0.59 -4.65 1.28
CA GLN A 389 1.07 -5.77 0.51
C GLN A 389 1.33 -6.96 1.43
N LEU A 390 0.53 -8.01 1.31
CA LEU A 390 0.81 -9.32 1.86
C LEU A 390 1.65 -10.10 0.86
N ARG A 391 2.74 -10.72 1.31
CA ARG A 391 3.63 -11.52 0.50
C ARG A 391 4.00 -12.82 1.20
N VAL A 392 3.79 -13.96 0.56
CA VAL A 392 4.38 -15.22 1.03
C VAL A 392 5.86 -15.24 0.64
N GLU A 393 6.75 -15.32 1.64
CA GLU A 393 8.20 -15.27 1.42
C GLU A 393 8.90 -16.60 1.64
N GLU A 394 8.27 -17.51 2.39
CA GLU A 394 8.81 -18.83 2.69
C GLU A 394 7.68 -19.85 2.67
N LEU A 395 7.92 -21.00 2.04
CA LEU A 395 7.02 -22.14 2.03
C LEU A 395 7.87 -23.41 2.00
N GLU A 396 7.86 -24.17 3.09
CA GLU A 396 8.74 -25.33 3.27
C GLU A 396 7.95 -26.53 3.77
N SER A 397 8.29 -27.71 3.25
CA SER A 397 7.84 -28.99 3.81
C SER A 397 8.95 -29.57 4.67
N HIS A 398 8.57 -30.07 5.84
CA HIS A 398 9.42 -30.74 6.81
C HIS A 398 8.75 -32.04 7.25
N ALA A 399 9.51 -33.03 7.70
CA ALA A 399 8.92 -34.25 8.29
C ALA A 399 7.98 -33.93 9.49
N GLU A 400 8.20 -32.79 10.12
CA GLU A 400 7.43 -32.27 11.26
C GLU A 400 6.24 -31.39 10.85
N GLY A 401 5.99 -31.16 9.55
CA GLY A 401 4.84 -30.41 9.06
C GLY A 401 5.16 -29.46 7.91
N LEU A 402 4.22 -28.57 7.62
CA LEU A 402 4.37 -27.55 6.58
C LEU A 402 4.52 -26.16 7.23
N TYR A 403 5.53 -25.42 6.79
CA TYR A 403 5.79 -24.04 7.21
C TYR A 403 5.40 -23.03 6.14
N THR A 404 4.81 -21.91 6.55
CA THR A 404 4.60 -20.73 5.70
C THR A 404 5.03 -19.46 6.42
N GLY A 405 5.93 -18.68 5.82
CA GLY A 405 6.37 -17.37 6.29
C GLY A 405 5.74 -16.25 5.45
N ILE A 406 5.04 -15.33 6.10
CA ILE A 406 4.29 -14.25 5.44
C ILE A 406 4.83 -12.89 5.87
N ARG A 407 5.19 -12.08 4.89
CA ARG A 407 5.56 -10.68 5.06
C ARG A 407 4.38 -9.76 4.78
N ILE A 408 4.15 -8.77 5.64
CA ILE A 408 3.13 -7.73 5.42
C ILE A 408 3.81 -6.37 5.41
N ARG A 409 3.65 -5.63 4.31
CA ARG A 409 4.21 -4.29 4.12
C ARG A 409 3.14 -3.28 3.78
N PRO A 410 2.97 -2.20 4.55
CA PRO A 410 2.21 -1.06 4.06
C PRO A 410 2.90 -0.41 2.87
N ASP A 411 2.14 -0.14 1.82
CA ASP A 411 2.42 0.91 0.85
C ASP A 411 2.05 2.27 1.48
N MET A 412 2.81 2.61 2.52
CA MET A 412 2.80 3.91 3.15
C MET A 412 3.97 4.73 2.61
N TRP A 413 3.77 6.04 2.56
CA TRP A 413 4.82 7.00 2.35
C TRP A 413 5.51 7.20 3.69
N TRP A 414 6.67 6.55 3.86
CA TRP A 414 7.33 6.37 5.17
C TRP A 414 8.01 7.64 5.72
N GLY A 415 7.86 8.79 5.08
CA GLY A 415 8.59 10.01 5.44
C GLY A 415 7.82 11.28 5.17
N ALA A 416 8.17 12.32 5.93
CA ALA A 416 7.79 13.66 5.57
C ALA A 416 8.42 14.03 4.23
N GLU A 417 7.65 14.68 3.36
CA GLU A 417 8.11 15.09 2.03
C GLU A 417 7.62 16.52 1.77
N LEU A 418 8.52 17.39 1.34
CA LEU A 418 8.12 18.66 0.75
C LEU A 418 7.91 18.44 -0.75
N GLY A 419 6.66 18.32 -1.15
CA GLY A 419 6.26 18.21 -2.56
C GLY A 419 5.75 19.54 -3.12
N GLY A 420 5.61 19.63 -4.44
CA GLY A 420 4.99 20.79 -5.09
C GLY A 420 5.52 21.06 -6.49
N THR A 421 5.43 22.32 -6.90
CA THR A 421 6.00 22.80 -8.16
C THR A 421 7.52 22.84 -8.05
N TYR A 422 8.21 21.97 -8.79
CA TYR A 422 9.68 21.91 -8.79
C TYR A 422 10.34 22.83 -9.82
N SER A 423 9.59 23.29 -10.82
CA SER A 423 10.01 24.30 -11.79
C SER A 423 8.77 24.96 -12.38
N ILE A 424 8.85 26.24 -12.72
CA ILE A 424 7.73 26.94 -13.35
C ILE A 424 8.26 27.97 -14.34
N SER A 425 7.51 28.23 -15.40
CA SER A 425 7.81 29.40 -16.23
C SER A 425 7.35 30.69 -15.56
N ALA A 426 8.06 31.80 -15.76
CA ALA A 426 7.66 33.09 -15.18
C ALA A 426 6.21 33.49 -15.55
N GLU A 427 5.76 33.12 -16.75
CA GLU A 427 4.40 33.33 -17.23
C GLU A 427 3.36 32.42 -16.56
N GLU A 428 3.67 31.14 -16.34
CA GLU A 428 2.77 30.25 -15.61
C GLU A 428 2.59 30.73 -14.19
N ALA A 429 3.65 31.18 -13.54
CA ALA A 429 3.59 31.70 -12.18
C ALA A 429 2.70 32.95 -12.06
N ALA A 430 2.62 33.76 -13.12
CA ALA A 430 1.70 34.89 -13.21
C ALA A 430 0.23 34.47 -13.44
N ALA A 431 -0.01 33.30 -14.03
CA ALA A 431 -1.36 32.79 -14.34
C ALA A 431 -1.90 31.78 -13.31
N ALA A 432 -1.01 31.08 -12.60
CA ALA A 432 -1.31 30.05 -11.63
C ALA A 432 -0.25 30.08 -10.52
N ALA A 433 -0.69 30.23 -9.28
CA ALA A 433 0.20 30.26 -8.12
C ALA A 433 0.90 28.89 -7.94
N PRO A 434 2.25 28.80 -8.01
CA PRO A 434 2.96 27.59 -7.58
C PRO A 434 2.54 27.20 -6.16
N ARG A 435 2.29 25.91 -5.96
CA ARG A 435 1.81 25.36 -4.69
C ARG A 435 2.79 24.31 -4.17
N PHE A 436 3.12 24.43 -2.90
CA PHE A 436 3.93 23.49 -2.16
C PHE A 436 3.08 22.83 -1.09
N VAL A 437 3.30 21.54 -0.88
CA VAL A 437 2.55 20.71 0.06
C VAL A 437 3.54 19.93 0.90
N LEU A 438 3.46 20.11 2.21
CA LEU A 438 4.14 19.27 3.16
C LEU A 438 3.27 18.04 3.42
N LYS A 439 3.83 16.92 3.05
CA LYS A 439 3.38 15.58 3.39
C LYS A 439 3.92 15.27 4.80
N LEU A 440 3.06 15.00 5.78
CA LEU A 440 3.39 14.55 7.15
C LEU A 440 3.99 13.12 7.26
N PRO A 441 4.99 12.86 8.11
CA PRO A 441 5.46 11.50 8.35
C PRO A 441 4.37 10.60 8.93
N VAL A 442 4.46 9.28 8.70
CA VAL A 442 3.47 8.27 9.08
C VAL A 442 3.13 8.24 10.58
N ASP A 443 4.06 8.62 11.45
CA ASP A 443 3.86 8.63 12.90
C ASP A 443 3.30 9.97 13.43
N VAL A 444 2.93 10.89 12.53
CA VAL A 444 2.44 12.24 12.86
C VAL A 444 1.07 12.48 12.28
N LEU A 445 0.12 12.81 13.15
CA LEU A 445 -1.28 13.00 12.75
C LEU A 445 -1.58 14.49 12.62
N MET A 446 -2.35 14.83 11.58
CA MET A 446 -2.81 16.21 11.35
C MET A 446 -3.71 16.75 12.48
N SER A 447 -4.33 15.86 13.27
CA SER A 447 -5.19 16.22 14.41
C SER A 447 -4.41 16.52 15.70
N ASP A 448 -3.08 16.43 15.69
CA ASP A 448 -2.22 16.81 16.81
C ASP A 448 -2.36 18.33 17.10
N PRO A 449 -2.87 18.73 18.28
CA PRO A 449 -3.15 20.12 18.59
C PRO A 449 -1.89 20.95 18.85
N GLU A 450 -0.74 20.32 19.07
CA GLU A 450 0.54 20.99 19.36
C GLU A 450 1.51 20.94 18.16
N LEU A 451 1.07 20.35 17.03
CA LEU A 451 1.84 20.27 15.79
C LEU A 451 1.81 21.61 15.05
N ARG A 452 2.99 22.11 14.70
CA ARG A 452 3.19 23.39 14.01
C ARG A 452 3.97 23.20 12.72
N VAL A 453 3.67 24.06 11.76
CA VAL A 453 4.40 24.15 10.50
C VAL A 453 4.88 25.59 10.31
N ALA A 454 6.18 25.74 10.11
CA ALA A 454 6.81 26.99 9.76
C ALA A 454 7.25 26.96 8.30
N TRP A 455 6.67 27.84 7.49
CA TRP A 455 7.00 28.04 6.09
C TRP A 455 7.81 29.32 5.94
N THR A 456 8.88 29.27 5.16
CA THR A 456 9.63 30.44 4.74
C THR A 456 9.88 30.36 3.24
N VAL A 457 9.39 31.32 2.49
CA VAL A 457 9.64 31.47 1.05
C VAL A 457 10.51 32.69 0.85
N ARG A 458 11.61 32.49 0.14
CA ARG A 458 12.59 33.53 -0.18
C ARG A 458 12.90 33.58 -1.65
N ARG A 459 13.30 34.76 -2.10
CA ARG A 459 14.02 34.92 -3.35
C ARG A 459 15.40 34.30 -3.23
N ARG A 460 15.84 33.50 -4.21
CA ARG A 460 17.17 32.86 -4.15
C ARG A 460 18.30 33.85 -4.40
N ASP A 461 18.09 34.84 -5.25
CA ASP A 461 19.08 35.84 -5.69
C ASP A 461 19.39 36.87 -4.59
N THR A 462 18.37 37.38 -3.90
CA THR A 462 18.51 38.43 -2.87
C THR A 462 18.39 37.90 -1.44
N ASN A 463 17.96 36.66 -1.25
CA ASN A 463 17.58 36.08 0.05
C ASN A 463 16.45 36.84 0.77
N GLU A 464 15.72 37.71 0.05
CA GLU A 464 14.57 38.45 0.56
C GLU A 464 13.42 37.51 0.90
N ILE A 465 12.79 37.69 2.07
CA ILE A 465 11.62 36.92 2.49
C ILE A 465 10.39 37.46 1.78
N ILE A 466 9.77 36.62 0.95
CA ILE A 466 8.50 36.91 0.30
C ILE A 466 7.35 36.57 1.25
N LEU A 467 7.47 35.43 1.94
CA LEU A 467 6.43 34.90 2.80
C LEU A 467 7.03 34.14 3.97
N GLN A 468 6.59 34.45 5.17
CA GLN A 468 6.94 33.69 6.37
C GLN A 468 5.68 33.44 7.19
N ARG A 469 5.45 32.18 7.58
CA ARG A 469 4.31 31.78 8.40
C ARG A 469 4.74 30.73 9.40
N ASP A 470 4.29 30.86 10.64
CA ASP A 470 4.45 29.86 11.69
C ASP A 470 3.08 29.69 12.35
N VAL A 471 2.43 28.56 12.05
CA VAL A 471 1.03 28.31 12.39
C VAL A 471 0.81 26.85 12.80
N LEU A 472 -0.37 26.56 13.36
CA LEU A 472 -0.79 25.18 13.58
C LEU A 472 -0.84 24.42 12.25
N ALA A 473 -0.37 23.17 12.26
CA ALA A 473 -0.27 22.35 11.06
C ALA A 473 -1.64 22.00 10.45
N ALA A 474 -2.67 21.83 11.28
CA ALA A 474 -4.03 21.56 10.83
C ALA A 474 -4.51 22.64 9.83
N GLY A 475 -4.77 22.21 8.59
CA GLY A 475 -5.19 23.11 7.49
C GLY A 475 -4.08 23.97 6.87
N SER A 476 -2.83 23.89 7.35
CA SER A 476 -1.71 24.75 6.92
C SER A 476 -0.54 23.98 6.30
N LEU A 477 -0.75 22.72 5.92
CA LEU A 477 0.25 21.86 5.27
C LEU A 477 0.52 22.23 3.80
N SER A 478 -0.04 23.31 3.30
CA SER A 478 0.27 23.79 1.95
C SER A 478 0.41 25.30 1.92
N ILE A 479 1.28 25.79 1.05
CA ILE A 479 1.50 27.20 0.81
C ILE A 479 1.50 27.47 -0.70
N GLY A 480 0.99 28.63 -1.09
CA GLY A 480 1.01 29.12 -2.47
C GLY A 480 1.70 30.48 -2.52
N VAL A 481 2.36 30.75 -3.64
CA VAL A 481 3.01 32.03 -3.92
C VAL A 481 2.48 32.51 -5.27
N ASP A 482 2.02 33.74 -5.38
CA ASP A 482 1.46 34.28 -6.61
C ASP A 482 2.14 35.60 -7.03
N GLY A 483 1.78 36.09 -8.21
CA GLY A 483 2.36 37.30 -8.79
C GLY A 483 2.09 38.60 -8.01
N SER A 484 1.21 38.58 -7.00
CA SER A 484 1.03 39.72 -6.08
C SER A 484 2.09 39.77 -4.98
N MET A 485 2.71 38.63 -4.67
CA MET A 485 3.74 38.51 -3.64
C MET A 485 5.15 38.71 -4.20
N VAL A 486 5.37 38.28 -5.44
CA VAL A 486 6.68 38.39 -6.10
C VAL A 486 6.51 38.59 -7.61
N ASP A 487 7.34 39.47 -8.18
CA ASP A 487 7.45 39.57 -9.62
C ASP A 487 8.29 38.41 -10.17
N PHE A 488 7.60 37.37 -10.65
CA PHE A 488 8.25 36.19 -11.23
C PHE A 488 9.10 36.49 -12.46
N LEU A 489 8.95 37.68 -13.08
CA LEU A 489 9.79 38.09 -14.20
C LEU A 489 11.14 38.67 -13.77
N ALA A 490 11.30 39.00 -12.49
CA ALA A 490 12.48 39.63 -11.92
C ALA A 490 13.33 38.69 -11.05
N ILE A 491 13.01 37.38 -11.04
CA ILE A 491 13.69 36.39 -10.21
C ILE A 491 14.02 35.13 -11.02
N ASP A 492 15.11 34.46 -10.64
CA ASP A 492 15.53 33.21 -11.28
C ASP A 492 15.07 31.96 -10.52
N ALA A 493 14.78 32.08 -9.22
CA ALA A 493 14.31 30.98 -8.39
C ALA A 493 13.70 31.45 -7.06
N LEU A 494 12.80 30.61 -6.53
CA LEU A 494 12.36 30.64 -5.15
C LEU A 494 13.06 29.56 -4.32
N LEU A 495 13.39 29.89 -3.08
CA LEU A 495 13.77 28.95 -2.05
C LEU A 495 12.60 28.79 -1.08
N VAL A 496 12.12 27.57 -0.90
CA VAL A 496 10.99 27.25 -0.02
C VAL A 496 11.49 26.33 1.08
N ASP A 497 11.58 26.87 2.29
CA ASP A 497 11.92 26.15 3.50
C ASP A 497 10.64 25.80 4.27
N VAL A 498 10.57 24.59 4.79
CA VAL A 498 9.53 24.14 5.69
C VAL A 498 10.14 23.45 6.91
N ARG A 499 9.60 23.75 8.09
CA ARG A 499 9.92 23.07 9.33
C ARG A 499 8.63 22.59 9.99
N LEU A 500 8.54 21.28 10.22
CA LEU A 500 7.47 20.64 10.99
C LEU A 500 8.02 20.32 12.37
N TYR A 501 7.32 20.76 13.40
CA TYR A 501 7.76 20.56 14.79
C TYR A 501 6.57 20.57 15.74
N ARG A 502 6.78 20.08 16.95
CA ARG A 502 5.79 20.04 18.03
C ARG A 502 6.27 20.89 19.20
N THR A 503 5.33 21.57 19.86
CA THR A 503 5.62 22.40 21.04
C THR A 503 4.90 21.88 22.28
N LEU A 504 5.64 21.34 23.25
CA LEU A 504 5.10 20.87 24.53
C LEU A 504 5.66 21.75 25.66
N GLY A 505 5.05 22.92 25.86
CA GLY A 505 5.57 23.93 26.78
C GLY A 505 6.85 24.55 26.25
N ALA A 506 7.96 24.40 26.98
CA ALA A 506 9.28 24.87 26.52
C ALA A 506 10.00 23.88 25.60
N GLU A 507 9.53 22.62 25.54
CA GLU A 507 10.12 21.59 24.69
C GLU A 507 9.68 21.77 23.24
N ILE A 508 10.66 21.78 22.33
CA ILE A 508 10.44 21.81 20.88
C ILE A 508 11.02 20.54 20.28
N ASP A 509 10.14 19.71 19.75
CA ASP A 509 10.50 18.47 19.05
C ASP A 509 10.48 18.70 17.55
N ASN A 510 11.66 18.63 16.91
CA ASN A 510 11.82 18.84 15.48
C ASN A 510 11.56 17.54 14.73
N ILE A 511 10.46 17.52 13.97
CA ILE A 511 10.00 16.32 13.26
C ILE A 511 10.58 16.28 11.85
N TYR A 512 10.53 17.40 11.12
CA TYR A 512 11.04 17.48 9.75
C TYR A 512 11.52 18.89 9.44
N SER A 513 12.54 18.97 8.60
CA SER A 513 12.96 20.21 7.95
C SER A 513 13.35 19.89 6.51
N GLY A 514 12.82 20.67 5.58
CA GLY A 514 13.04 20.46 4.16
C GLY A 514 13.14 21.78 3.42
N THR A 515 13.90 21.76 2.34
CA THR A 515 14.10 22.93 1.49
C THR A 515 13.97 22.48 0.04
N VAL A 516 13.18 23.21 -0.74
CA VAL A 516 13.08 23.05 -2.19
C VAL A 516 13.51 24.34 -2.86
N THR A 517 14.33 24.23 -3.90
CA THR A 517 14.59 25.32 -4.82
C THR A 517 13.70 25.13 -6.04
N MET A 518 12.82 26.08 -6.32
CA MET A 518 11.99 26.11 -7.52
C MET A 518 12.60 27.13 -8.50
N PRO A 519 13.34 26.69 -9.53
CA PRO A 519 13.73 27.56 -10.63
C PRO A 519 12.50 28.18 -11.32
N VAL A 520 12.62 29.47 -11.63
CA VAL A 520 11.70 30.24 -12.45
C VAL A 520 12.41 30.46 -13.78
N THR A 521 11.89 29.86 -14.85
CA THR A 521 12.54 29.91 -16.16
C THR A 521 11.72 30.77 -17.13
N ASP A 522 12.38 31.63 -17.88
CA ASP A 522 11.81 32.17 -19.12
C ASP A 522 12.53 31.49 -20.28
N TYR A 523 11.81 30.67 -21.05
CA TYR A 523 12.40 29.97 -22.20
C TYR A 523 12.54 30.88 -23.44
N VAL A 524 12.07 32.13 -23.34
CA VAL A 524 12.24 33.16 -24.36
C VAL A 524 13.28 34.16 -23.87
N ASP A 525 14.37 34.32 -24.62
CA ASP A 525 15.32 35.41 -24.38
C ASP A 525 14.63 36.77 -24.59
N ARG A 526 14.54 37.54 -23.50
CA ARG A 526 13.92 38.87 -23.48
C ARG A 526 14.89 39.99 -23.85
N SER A 527 16.19 39.70 -23.96
CA SER A 527 17.16 40.70 -24.41
C SER A 527 16.91 41.14 -25.86
N HIS A 528 16.26 40.27 -26.63
CA HIS A 528 15.78 40.55 -27.98
C HIS A 528 14.28 40.85 -27.95
N PRO A 529 13.78 41.97 -28.52
CA PRO A 529 12.37 42.36 -28.51
C PRO A 529 11.44 41.46 -29.33
N PHE A 530 11.97 40.71 -30.30
CA PHE A 530 11.19 39.91 -31.23
C PHE A 530 11.76 38.50 -31.43
N VAL A 531 10.89 37.56 -31.81
CA VAL A 531 11.26 36.16 -32.09
C VAL A 531 10.37 35.54 -33.16
N ARG A 532 10.91 34.60 -33.92
CA ARG A 532 10.18 33.67 -34.78
C ARG A 532 10.83 32.29 -34.73
N TRP A 533 10.21 31.29 -35.35
CA TRP A 533 10.79 29.95 -35.44
C TRP A 533 10.43 29.29 -36.76
N SER A 534 11.34 28.46 -37.26
CA SER A 534 11.13 27.68 -38.47
C SER A 534 10.45 26.37 -38.14
N HIS A 535 9.33 26.06 -38.80
CA HIS A 535 8.60 24.81 -38.64
C HIS A 535 8.32 24.16 -39.99
N GLN A 536 8.12 22.85 -40.00
CA GLN A 536 7.60 22.15 -41.17
C GLN A 536 6.08 22.08 -41.08
N THR A 537 5.40 22.42 -42.16
CA THR A 537 3.96 22.22 -42.30
C THR A 537 3.69 21.39 -43.54
N VAL A 538 2.71 20.52 -43.46
CA VAL A 538 2.27 19.70 -44.59
C VAL A 538 1.24 20.51 -45.37
N VAL A 539 1.53 20.76 -46.64
CA VAL A 539 0.60 21.48 -47.54
C VAL A 539 0.17 20.56 -48.67
N PRO A 540 -1.11 20.61 -49.07
CA PRO A 540 -1.59 19.87 -50.23
C PRO A 540 -1.05 20.54 -51.51
N ILE A 541 -0.43 19.74 -52.38
CA ILE A 541 -0.19 20.14 -53.77
C ILE A 541 -1.50 19.92 -54.51
N VAL A 542 -2.09 21.01 -55.01
CA VAL A 542 -3.37 20.96 -55.71
C VAL A 542 -3.17 21.15 -57.22
N ARG A 543 -3.90 20.36 -58.03
CA ARG A 543 -4.09 20.62 -59.46
C ARG A 543 -5.29 21.55 -59.61
N VAL A 544 -5.12 22.65 -60.34
CA VAL A 544 -6.25 23.50 -60.74
C VAL A 544 -6.82 22.96 -62.05
N GLU A 545 -8.06 22.49 -62.02
CA GLU A 545 -8.77 22.00 -63.19
C GLU A 545 -9.21 23.16 -64.10
N PRO A 546 -9.50 22.92 -65.39
CA PRO A 546 -9.89 23.97 -66.35
C PRO A 546 -11.11 24.82 -65.94
N GLY A 547 -11.94 24.33 -65.01
CA GLY A 547 -13.08 25.06 -64.43
C GLY A 547 -12.78 25.83 -63.13
N GLY A 548 -11.52 25.88 -62.69
CA GLY A 548 -11.08 26.57 -61.47
C GLY A 548 -11.17 25.75 -60.18
N SER A 549 -11.72 24.54 -60.21
CA SER A 549 -11.75 23.64 -59.04
C SER A 549 -10.35 23.10 -58.74
N GLN A 550 -10.02 22.98 -57.45
CA GLN A 550 -8.73 22.45 -56.99
C GLN A 550 -8.88 20.99 -56.54
N THR A 551 -8.02 20.09 -57.04
CA THR A 551 -7.96 18.68 -56.62
C THR A 551 -6.62 18.39 -55.96
N SER A 552 -6.63 17.92 -54.71
CA SER A 552 -5.40 17.55 -54.00
C SER A 552 -4.73 16.34 -54.67
N ILE A 553 -3.49 16.51 -55.11
CA ILE A 553 -2.69 15.48 -55.77
C ILE A 553 -1.91 14.67 -54.72
N THR A 554 -1.26 15.37 -53.81
CA THR A 554 -0.41 14.80 -52.77
C THR A 554 -0.14 15.85 -51.68
N GLU A 555 0.54 15.44 -50.63
CA GLU A 555 0.96 16.29 -49.52
C GLU A 555 2.49 16.41 -49.51
N VAL A 556 2.99 17.64 -49.33
CA VAL A 556 4.43 17.90 -49.22
C VAL A 556 4.72 18.67 -47.94
N ALA A 557 5.75 18.26 -47.21
CA ALA A 557 6.27 19.01 -46.09
C ALA A 557 7.07 20.22 -46.60
N VAL A 558 6.64 21.43 -46.26
CA VAL A 558 7.36 22.68 -46.57
C VAL A 558 7.83 23.35 -45.29
N GLY A 559 9.07 23.85 -45.31
CA GLY A 559 9.57 24.73 -44.25
C GLY A 559 8.90 26.10 -44.32
N ARG A 560 8.41 26.58 -43.18
CA ARG A 560 7.85 27.93 -43.02
C ARG A 560 8.42 28.57 -41.76
N ASN A 561 8.47 29.90 -41.74
CA ASN A 561 8.68 30.64 -40.50
C ASN A 561 7.33 31.00 -39.90
N SER A 562 7.24 31.00 -38.57
CA SER A 562 6.14 31.69 -37.89
C SER A 562 6.18 33.19 -38.19
N ALA A 563 5.04 33.86 -38.00
CA ALA A 563 5.02 35.30 -37.95
C ALA A 563 5.92 35.80 -36.81
N ILE A 564 6.37 37.05 -36.86
CA ILE A 564 7.20 37.62 -35.80
C ILE A 564 6.33 37.84 -34.55
N HIS A 565 6.81 37.39 -33.41
CA HIS A 565 6.18 37.55 -32.09
C HIS A 565 7.00 38.52 -31.23
N ARG A 566 6.35 39.21 -30.29
CA ARG A 566 7.03 40.01 -29.26
C ARG A 566 7.46 39.11 -28.11
N THR A 567 8.67 39.30 -27.62
CA THR A 567 9.20 38.57 -26.45
C THR A 567 8.83 39.25 -25.14
N ALA A 568 8.59 40.57 -25.11
CA ALA A 568 8.28 41.30 -23.88
C ALA A 568 6.82 41.10 -23.41
N ILE A 569 6.62 41.00 -22.10
CA ILE A 569 5.30 40.95 -21.43
C ILE A 569 4.88 42.39 -21.08
N PRO A 570 3.60 42.79 -21.23
CA PRO A 570 2.42 41.98 -21.58
C PRO A 570 2.18 41.80 -23.10
N GLY A 571 3.05 42.31 -23.98
CA GLY A 571 2.88 42.21 -25.44
C GLY A 571 3.06 40.81 -26.05
N ARG A 572 3.48 39.82 -25.24
CA ARG A 572 3.71 38.43 -25.62
C ARG A 572 2.39 37.69 -25.79
N CYS A 573 2.17 37.04 -26.94
CA CYS A 573 0.93 36.30 -27.16
C CYS A 573 0.96 34.86 -26.59
N ARG A 574 -0.24 34.30 -26.40
CA ARG A 574 -0.45 32.93 -25.92
C ARG A 574 0.24 31.85 -26.79
N MET A 575 0.48 32.11 -28.06
CA MET A 575 1.14 31.14 -28.94
C MET A 575 2.64 31.02 -28.64
N LEU A 576 3.32 32.14 -28.37
CA LEU A 576 4.70 32.12 -27.89
C LEU A 576 4.78 31.57 -26.45
N ARG A 577 3.75 31.83 -25.63
CA ARG A 577 3.59 31.16 -24.32
C ARG A 577 3.49 29.64 -24.45
N ASN A 578 2.65 29.13 -25.35
CA ASN A 578 2.49 27.68 -25.56
C ASN A 578 3.77 27.04 -26.11
N TYR A 579 4.53 27.74 -26.95
CA TYR A 579 5.86 27.30 -27.37
C TYR A 579 6.80 27.07 -26.17
N SER A 580 6.77 27.97 -25.17
CA SER A 580 7.53 27.80 -23.92
C SER A 580 7.04 26.60 -23.08
N LEU A 581 5.76 26.25 -23.15
CA LEU A 581 5.16 25.12 -22.42
C LEU A 581 5.50 23.75 -23.06
N ASP A 582 5.50 23.67 -24.39
CA ASP A 582 5.83 22.44 -25.13
C ASP A 582 7.29 21.99 -24.91
N ARG A 583 8.16 22.90 -24.43
CA ARG A 583 9.54 22.58 -23.97
C ARG A 583 9.59 21.80 -22.65
N VAL A 584 8.60 21.99 -21.77
CA VAL A 584 8.57 21.36 -20.43
C VAL A 584 8.02 19.93 -20.49
N LEU A 585 7.18 19.61 -21.49
CA LEU A 585 6.55 18.30 -21.68
C LEU A 585 6.59 17.88 -23.16
N PRO A 586 7.75 17.49 -23.72
CA PRO A 586 7.87 17.17 -25.13
C PRO A 586 7.11 15.87 -25.42
N ARG A 587 5.89 15.97 -25.97
CA ARG A 587 5.14 14.79 -26.42
C ARG A 587 5.67 14.23 -27.73
N ASN A 588 6.32 15.05 -28.60
CA ASN A 588 6.74 14.65 -29.95
C ASN A 588 7.94 15.47 -30.48
N GLY A 589 9.14 15.29 -29.91
CA GLY A 589 10.40 15.79 -30.48
C GLY A 589 10.84 17.19 -30.02
N PRO A 590 12.05 17.63 -30.42
CA PRO A 590 12.61 18.90 -29.97
C PRO A 590 11.82 20.08 -30.57
N PRO A 591 11.55 21.12 -29.78
CA PRO A 591 10.84 22.30 -30.27
C PRO A 591 11.68 23.03 -31.33
N PHE A 592 11.01 23.59 -32.33
CA PHE A 592 11.59 24.36 -33.43
C PHE A 592 12.58 25.42 -32.93
N GLU A 593 13.75 25.59 -33.55
CA GLU A 593 14.75 26.57 -33.11
C GLU A 593 14.20 28.01 -33.15
N LEU A 594 14.44 28.77 -32.08
CA LEU A 594 14.03 30.17 -31.98
C LEU A 594 15.07 31.07 -32.64
N GLU A 595 14.62 31.91 -33.58
CA GLU A 595 15.38 33.00 -34.18
C GLU A 595 14.96 34.31 -33.52
N TYR A 596 15.87 34.92 -32.76
CA TYR A 596 15.66 36.19 -32.09
C TYR A 596 16.06 37.37 -32.98
N LEU A 597 15.31 38.47 -32.89
CA LEU A 597 15.52 39.67 -33.69
C LEU A 597 15.54 40.92 -32.80
N ASP A 598 16.56 41.77 -33.00
CA ASP A 598 16.70 43.07 -32.31
C ASP A 598 15.83 44.19 -32.90
N SER A 599 15.45 44.04 -34.17
CA SER A 599 14.58 44.97 -34.88
C SER A 599 13.65 44.20 -35.81
N LEU A 600 12.52 44.83 -36.17
CA LEU A 600 11.70 44.34 -37.27
C LEU A 600 12.50 44.42 -38.58
N PRO A 601 12.22 43.54 -39.57
CA PRO A 601 12.87 43.60 -40.88
C PRO A 601 12.39 44.78 -41.76
N PHE A 602 11.64 45.72 -41.18
CA PHE A 602 11.09 46.93 -41.79
C PHE A 602 10.90 48.02 -40.72
N PRO A 603 10.76 49.31 -41.11
CA PRO A 603 10.51 50.42 -40.19
C PRO A 603 9.21 50.26 -39.40
N ILE A 604 9.19 50.71 -38.14
CA ILE A 604 8.04 50.50 -37.25
C ILE A 604 6.78 51.24 -37.75
N GLU A 605 6.95 52.40 -38.42
CA GLU A 605 5.85 53.13 -39.06
C GLU A 605 5.09 52.29 -40.12
N ASP A 606 5.72 51.27 -40.69
CA ASP A 606 5.15 50.42 -41.74
C ASP A 606 4.50 49.13 -41.21
N ILE A 607 4.29 49.01 -39.88
CA ILE A 607 3.70 47.83 -39.24
C ILE A 607 2.38 47.40 -39.89
N ALA A 608 1.50 48.35 -40.23
CA ALA A 608 0.21 48.03 -40.83
C ALA A 608 0.35 47.41 -42.22
N GLN A 609 1.37 47.82 -42.99
CA GLN A 609 1.63 47.33 -44.35
C GLN A 609 2.27 45.92 -44.33
N HIS A 610 2.97 45.57 -43.25
CA HIS A 610 3.66 44.29 -43.08
C HIS A 610 2.95 43.32 -42.12
N ARG A 611 1.65 43.55 -41.87
CA ARG A 611 0.85 42.77 -40.93
C ARG A 611 0.92 41.25 -41.14
N SER A 612 1.00 40.78 -42.39
CA SER A 612 1.09 39.36 -42.73
C SER A 612 2.32 38.64 -42.18
N GLY A 613 3.40 39.38 -41.88
CA GLY A 613 4.62 38.86 -41.27
C GLY A 613 4.67 39.00 -39.74
N LEU A 614 3.63 39.57 -39.12
CA LEU A 614 3.56 39.86 -37.69
C LEU A 614 2.44 39.06 -37.01
N CYS A 615 2.66 38.68 -35.75
CA CYS A 615 1.60 38.05 -34.97
C CYS A 615 0.53 39.08 -34.58
N ASP A 616 -0.68 38.93 -35.12
CA ASP A 616 -1.82 39.80 -34.84
C ASP A 616 -2.09 40.01 -33.33
N TYR A 617 -1.90 38.97 -32.52
CA TYR A 617 -2.09 39.07 -31.07
C TYR A 617 -0.99 39.86 -30.37
N CYS A 618 0.26 39.82 -30.85
CA CYS A 618 1.37 40.56 -30.24
C CYS A 618 1.36 42.04 -30.63
N PHE A 619 1.00 42.33 -31.90
CA PHE A 619 1.16 43.65 -32.49
C PHE A 619 -0.14 44.45 -32.55
N PHE A 620 -1.30 43.80 -32.59
CA PHE A 620 -2.60 44.47 -32.76
C PHE A 620 -3.62 44.08 -31.67
N GLY A 621 -3.30 43.11 -30.81
CA GLY A 621 -4.20 42.61 -29.77
C GLY A 621 -5.31 41.69 -30.28
N GLY A 622 -5.16 41.14 -31.49
CA GLY A 622 -6.06 40.16 -32.10
C GLY A 622 -6.33 40.42 -33.59
N PRO A 623 -6.83 39.42 -34.33
CA PRO A 623 -6.98 39.49 -35.79
C PRO A 623 -8.04 40.50 -36.26
N THR A 624 -8.98 40.87 -35.39
CA THR A 624 -10.06 41.81 -35.72
C THR A 624 -9.68 43.28 -35.49
N LYS A 625 -8.53 43.55 -34.86
CA LYS A 625 -8.06 44.91 -34.58
C LYS A 625 -7.14 45.40 -35.70
N THR A 626 -7.16 46.70 -35.98
CA THR A 626 -6.37 47.32 -37.06
C THR A 626 -5.28 48.25 -36.53
N ASP A 627 -5.45 48.74 -35.30
CA ASP A 627 -4.53 49.69 -34.70
C ASP A 627 -3.39 48.95 -33.99
N PRO A 628 -2.11 49.28 -34.28
CA PRO A 628 -0.98 48.70 -33.59
C PRO A 628 -0.95 49.04 -32.08
N LEU A 629 -0.44 48.11 -31.27
CA LEU A 629 -0.24 48.24 -29.81
C LEU A 629 1.17 48.74 -29.44
N ILE A 630 1.88 49.39 -30.37
CA ILE A 630 3.29 49.77 -30.21
C ILE A 630 3.47 51.26 -30.47
#